data_AF-A0A2D9TUZ3-F1
#
_entry.id   AF-A0A2D9TUZ3-F1
#
_cell.length_a   1.000
_cell.length_b   1.000
_cell.length_c   1.000
_cell.angle_alpha   90.00
_cell.angle_beta   90.00
_cell.angle_gamma   90.00
#
_symmetry.space_group_name_H-M   'P 1'
#
loop_
_entity.id
_entity.type
_entity.pdbx_description
1 polymer ?
#
loop_
_entity_poly.entity_id
_entity_poly.type
_entity_poly.pdbx_seq_one_letter_code
_entity_poly.pdbx_strand_id
1 'polypeptide(L)'
;MTSAQPIHNVRLQPAFFQNGQQASLLRYLDADFIARFQQDVLKQRFEQAQFSAWVNEEGHSPYDDKPVLRLPTHRAFHLVCCEVICERFGRPALDPARITSAGFVIRRQRDGAEQAWLMEEGEALGWHAVNTQHKDPDLDRRLCVNGVLHPRTNQATYSGEQTHPLHVLNSTDANGKRHTLLYGYVPLGGFYYERQVNTLFNATEQKNIEDFAAQSLPWPFGYRPGTYSKNTQSVTWDRHHTEQVQQGVPGKAWFELLRLLVNRYHLGEAGREANTELESLFSDIWFYDPGQLRATLKSGLFTEHTRPWLKGARRLHLTRYLQDCFARGEHNPLVQWIIEQEDAADKAGGLEHLTTLAPLPNSNGQGSLPYSLQLLASDAEDIRHLLGQRFREQTLSQAREIPLPKFGQAEADVYQIVPFVRSKNDAGKEQIQWADEQCRSLQFRVAAPFDPEASRPSLIPMPSLRDLKRGLAKGASILTPGDTFDLINGLNLKKGASEDVVGEGPKLGIQWICSFSLPVITLVAMILLMIMISLLNIVFFWLPWVRICLPFPKIEK
;
A
#
# COMPACT_ATOMS: atom_id res chain seq x y z
N MET A 1 -50.38 -33.84 -23.63
CA MET A 1 -49.76 -34.43 -22.43
C MET A 1 -48.26 -34.47 -22.66
N THR A 2 -47.55 -33.42 -22.27
CA THR A 2 -46.08 -33.36 -22.34
C THR A 2 -45.52 -34.15 -21.17
N SER A 3 -44.99 -35.33 -21.47
CA SER A 3 -44.20 -36.13 -20.53
C SER A 3 -42.92 -35.37 -20.16
N ALA A 4 -43.00 -34.48 -19.18
CA ALA A 4 -41.81 -33.90 -18.58
C ALA A 4 -41.04 -35.05 -17.91
N GLN A 5 -39.91 -35.46 -18.51
CA GLN A 5 -38.99 -36.38 -17.86
C GLN A 5 -38.55 -35.76 -16.53
N PRO A 6 -38.58 -36.51 -15.42
CA PRO A 6 -38.08 -36.01 -14.14
C PRO A 6 -36.61 -35.63 -14.30
N ILE A 7 -36.28 -34.39 -13.93
CA ILE A 7 -34.97 -33.79 -14.09
C ILE A 7 -34.11 -34.15 -12.87
N HIS A 8 -32.98 -34.79 -13.15
CA HIS A 8 -32.04 -35.22 -12.11
C HIS A 8 -31.15 -34.06 -11.63
N ASN A 9 -30.54 -34.26 -10.45
CA ASN A 9 -29.60 -33.32 -9.85
C ASN A 9 -28.49 -32.93 -10.84
N VAL A 10 -28.05 -31.68 -10.77
CA VAL A 10 -26.93 -31.18 -11.58
C VAL A 10 -25.67 -31.30 -10.74
N ARG A 11 -24.57 -31.69 -11.37
CA ARG A 11 -23.25 -31.75 -10.72
C ARG A 11 -22.17 -31.16 -11.62
N LEU A 12 -21.23 -30.45 -10.99
CA LEU A 12 -20.00 -30.01 -11.62
C LEU A 12 -18.93 -31.08 -11.43
N GLN A 13 -18.16 -31.37 -12.48
CA GLN A 13 -17.05 -32.31 -12.44
C GLN A 13 -15.85 -31.75 -13.22
N PRO A 14 -14.62 -32.28 -13.02
CA PRO A 14 -13.47 -31.97 -13.85
C PRO A 14 -13.77 -32.08 -15.35
N ALA A 15 -13.13 -31.24 -16.17
CA ALA A 15 -13.27 -31.33 -17.62
C ALA A 15 -12.80 -32.71 -18.11
N PHE A 16 -13.47 -33.28 -19.11
CA PHE A 16 -13.23 -34.66 -19.57
C PHE A 16 -11.79 -34.93 -20.06
N PHE A 17 -11.05 -33.90 -20.45
CA PHE A 17 -9.67 -33.99 -20.90
C PHE A 17 -8.65 -33.94 -19.76
N GLN A 18 -9.11 -33.79 -18.51
CA GLN A 18 -8.24 -33.73 -17.34
C GLN A 18 -8.18 -35.08 -16.64
N ASN A 19 -6.96 -35.56 -16.39
CA ASN A 19 -6.71 -36.85 -15.73
C ASN A 19 -6.87 -36.80 -14.19
N GLY A 20 -7.45 -35.75 -13.62
CA GLY A 20 -7.44 -35.46 -12.18
C GLY A 20 -8.82 -35.15 -11.57
N GLN A 21 -8.87 -35.04 -10.25
CA GLN A 21 -10.08 -34.68 -9.46
C GLN A 21 -10.12 -33.19 -9.12
N GLN A 22 -9.89 -32.30 -10.11
CA GLN A 22 -9.94 -30.85 -9.92
C GLN A 22 -10.44 -30.15 -11.19
N ALA A 23 -10.99 -28.94 -11.07
CA ALA A 23 -11.23 -28.09 -12.23
C ALA A 23 -9.92 -27.77 -12.95
N SER A 24 -9.96 -27.65 -14.28
CA SER A 24 -8.79 -27.37 -15.10
C SER A 24 -8.40 -25.92 -14.92
N LEU A 25 -7.12 -25.69 -14.66
CA LEU A 25 -6.52 -24.36 -14.73
C LEU A 25 -5.52 -24.38 -15.90
N LEU A 26 -5.72 -23.48 -16.87
CA LEU A 26 -5.01 -23.45 -18.13
C LEU A 26 -4.25 -22.13 -18.26
N ARG A 27 -3.07 -22.14 -18.88
CA ARG A 27 -2.25 -20.93 -19.09
C ARG A 27 -1.99 -20.67 -20.57
N TYR A 28 -2.34 -19.46 -21.02
CA TYR A 28 -2.05 -18.95 -22.35
C TYR A 28 -1.11 -17.75 -22.27
N LEU A 29 -0.26 -17.57 -23.30
CA LEU A 29 0.75 -16.51 -23.36
C LEU A 29 0.44 -15.46 -24.46
N ASP A 30 -0.74 -15.56 -25.05
CA ASP A 30 -1.23 -14.69 -26.11
C ASP A 30 -2.59 -14.11 -25.71
N ALA A 31 -2.89 -12.92 -26.24
CA ALA A 31 -4.12 -12.19 -25.90
C ALA A 31 -5.38 -12.82 -26.52
N ASP A 32 -5.24 -13.66 -27.55
CA ASP A 32 -6.34 -14.35 -28.23
C ASP A 32 -6.68 -15.71 -27.57
N PHE A 33 -6.32 -15.88 -26.30
CA PHE A 33 -6.41 -17.11 -25.53
C PHE A 33 -7.81 -17.76 -25.52
N ILE A 34 -8.88 -16.96 -25.55
CA ILE A 34 -10.27 -17.48 -25.58
C ILE A 34 -10.55 -18.23 -26.88
N ALA A 35 -10.26 -17.62 -28.02
CA ALA A 35 -10.49 -18.23 -29.33
C ALA A 35 -9.60 -19.47 -29.50
N ARG A 36 -8.36 -19.39 -29.01
CA ARG A 36 -7.42 -20.51 -29.03
C ARG A 36 -7.90 -21.67 -28.18
N PHE A 37 -8.38 -21.43 -26.97
CA PHE A 37 -8.98 -22.45 -26.11
C PHE A 37 -10.16 -23.16 -26.78
N GLN A 38 -11.10 -22.41 -27.35
CA GLN A 38 -12.24 -23.00 -28.06
C GLN A 38 -11.77 -23.90 -29.21
N GLN A 39 -10.78 -23.46 -30.00
CA GLN A 39 -10.22 -24.27 -31.07
C GLN A 39 -9.48 -25.52 -30.55
N ASP A 40 -8.76 -25.41 -29.45
CA ASP A 40 -8.04 -26.54 -28.84
C ASP A 40 -9.02 -27.61 -28.37
N VAL A 41 -10.13 -27.22 -27.73
CA VAL A 41 -11.19 -28.14 -27.32
C VAL A 41 -11.88 -28.79 -28.51
N LEU A 42 -12.28 -28.00 -29.51
CA LEU A 42 -12.97 -28.51 -30.71
C LEU A 42 -12.09 -29.47 -31.52
N LYS A 43 -10.77 -29.25 -31.54
CA LYS A 43 -9.78 -30.08 -32.22
C LYS A 43 -9.14 -31.14 -31.30
N GLN A 44 -9.60 -31.25 -30.07
CA GLN A 44 -9.11 -32.20 -29.05
C GLN A 44 -7.58 -32.16 -28.82
N ARG A 45 -6.98 -30.96 -28.81
CA ARG A 45 -5.53 -30.77 -28.69
C ARG A 45 -5.06 -30.64 -27.24
N PHE A 46 -5.35 -31.64 -26.42
CA PHE A 46 -5.14 -31.62 -24.97
C PHE A 46 -3.70 -31.93 -24.53
N GLU A 47 -2.84 -32.38 -25.45
CA GLU A 47 -1.41 -32.65 -25.19
C GLU A 47 -0.55 -31.38 -25.16
N GLN A 48 -1.12 -30.21 -25.52
CA GLN A 48 -0.37 -28.96 -25.54
C GLN A 48 -0.02 -28.48 -24.12
N ALA A 49 1.09 -27.74 -24.01
CA ALA A 49 1.65 -27.29 -22.74
C ALA A 49 0.67 -26.48 -21.84
N GLN A 50 -0.29 -25.77 -22.44
CA GLN A 50 -1.30 -25.00 -21.69
C GLN A 50 -2.23 -25.86 -20.82
N PHE A 51 -2.31 -27.19 -21.04
CA PHE A 51 -3.21 -28.09 -20.31
C PHE A 51 -2.59 -28.72 -19.05
N SER A 52 -1.26 -28.82 -18.95
CA SER A 52 -0.62 -29.54 -17.84
C SER A 52 0.82 -29.10 -17.53
N ALA A 53 1.66 -28.95 -18.56
CA ALA A 53 3.09 -28.70 -18.38
C ALA A 53 3.39 -27.39 -17.64
N TRP A 54 2.55 -26.37 -17.84
CA TRP A 54 2.75 -25.05 -17.24
C TRP A 54 2.80 -25.05 -15.71
N VAL A 55 2.10 -25.98 -15.04
CA VAL A 55 2.06 -26.04 -13.56
C VAL A 55 3.46 -26.28 -12.98
N ASN A 56 4.24 -27.16 -13.61
CA ASN A 56 5.61 -27.45 -13.20
C ASN A 56 6.57 -26.30 -13.49
N GLU A 57 6.27 -25.47 -14.50
CA GLU A 57 7.07 -24.29 -14.83
C GLU A 57 6.86 -23.12 -13.86
N GLU A 58 5.75 -23.12 -13.10
CA GLU A 58 5.40 -22.06 -12.14
C GLU A 58 5.68 -22.44 -10.68
N GLY A 59 6.47 -23.49 -10.43
CA GLY A 59 6.88 -23.96 -9.10
C GLY A 59 7.95 -23.10 -8.43
N HIS A 60 7.86 -21.77 -8.57
CA HIS A 60 8.84 -20.81 -8.08
C HIS A 60 8.37 -20.07 -6.80
N SER A 61 7.41 -20.65 -6.08
CA SER A 61 6.97 -20.14 -4.78
C SER A 61 8.12 -20.26 -3.77
N PRO A 62 8.42 -19.22 -2.98
CA PRO A 62 9.46 -19.30 -1.96
C PRO A 62 9.04 -20.10 -0.71
N TYR A 63 7.77 -20.52 -0.63
CA TYR A 63 7.19 -21.12 0.58
C TYR A 63 6.82 -22.60 0.42
N ASP A 64 6.42 -23.02 -0.78
CA ASP A 64 5.85 -24.34 -1.04
C ASP A 64 5.87 -24.70 -2.53
N ASP A 65 5.47 -25.92 -2.89
CA ASP A 65 5.41 -26.39 -4.29
C ASP A 65 4.16 -25.92 -5.06
N LYS A 66 3.40 -24.93 -4.52
CA LYS A 66 2.19 -24.46 -5.19
C LYS A 66 2.55 -23.58 -6.38
N PRO A 67 1.85 -23.71 -7.53
CA PRO A 67 2.13 -22.88 -8.69
C PRO A 67 1.80 -21.42 -8.41
N VAL A 68 2.65 -20.53 -8.92
CA VAL A 68 2.48 -19.08 -8.83
C VAL A 68 1.91 -18.57 -10.16
N LEU A 69 0.67 -18.09 -10.14
CA LEU A 69 0.01 -17.59 -11.34
C LEU A 69 0.52 -16.20 -11.69
N ARG A 70 1.00 -16.07 -12.92
CA ARG A 70 1.43 -14.82 -13.54
C ARG A 70 0.27 -13.89 -13.85
N LEU A 71 0.51 -12.59 -13.74
CA LEU A 71 -0.46 -11.53 -14.00
C LEU A 71 -0.61 -11.25 -15.50
N PRO A 72 -1.70 -10.61 -15.94
CA PRO A 72 -1.83 -10.12 -17.32
C PRO A 72 -0.72 -9.14 -17.73
N THR A 73 -0.15 -8.39 -16.78
CA THR A 73 1.01 -7.52 -16.99
C THR A 73 2.27 -8.31 -17.38
N HIS A 74 2.34 -9.59 -16.99
CA HIS A 74 3.38 -10.54 -17.41
C HIS A 74 3.06 -11.22 -18.75
N ARG A 75 1.97 -10.83 -19.42
CA ARG A 75 1.44 -11.43 -20.66
C ARG A 75 1.07 -12.92 -20.51
N ALA A 76 0.58 -13.28 -19.32
CA ALA A 76 0.02 -14.60 -19.05
C ALA A 76 -1.47 -14.48 -18.72
N PHE A 77 -2.27 -15.34 -19.32
CA PHE A 77 -3.72 -15.37 -19.17
C PHE A 77 -4.15 -16.74 -18.70
N HIS A 78 -4.92 -16.78 -17.62
CA HIS A 78 -5.36 -18.03 -17.02
C HIS A 78 -6.85 -18.25 -17.27
N LEU A 79 -7.22 -19.50 -17.58
CA LEU A 79 -8.60 -19.93 -17.73
C LEU A 79 -8.90 -21.03 -16.72
N VAL A 80 -10.09 -20.99 -16.12
CA VAL A 80 -10.66 -22.14 -15.41
C VAL A 80 -11.64 -22.86 -16.33
N CYS A 81 -11.66 -24.20 -16.29
CA CYS A 81 -12.61 -25.02 -17.04
C CYS A 81 -13.11 -26.19 -16.19
N CYS A 82 -14.41 -26.47 -16.27
CA CYS A 82 -15.04 -27.65 -15.67
C CYS A 82 -16.17 -28.14 -16.59
N GLU A 83 -16.76 -29.28 -16.28
CA GLU A 83 -17.90 -29.85 -16.99
C GLU A 83 -19.14 -29.86 -16.10
N VAL A 84 -20.30 -29.60 -16.69
CA VAL A 84 -21.60 -29.75 -16.02
C VAL A 84 -22.37 -30.95 -16.56
N ILE A 85 -22.78 -31.82 -15.64
CA ILE A 85 -23.48 -33.06 -15.94
C ILE A 85 -24.81 -33.18 -15.20
N CYS A 86 -25.67 -34.04 -15.73
CA CYS A 86 -26.87 -34.52 -15.07
C CYS A 86 -26.54 -35.80 -14.28
N GLU A 87 -26.80 -35.79 -12.97
CA GLU A 87 -26.49 -36.88 -12.04
C GLU A 87 -27.51 -38.02 -12.16
N ARG A 88 -27.42 -38.73 -13.29
CA ARG A 88 -28.16 -39.96 -13.58
C ARG A 88 -27.24 -41.02 -14.18
N PHE A 89 -27.78 -42.22 -14.38
CA PHE A 89 -27.06 -43.29 -15.04
C PHE A 89 -26.49 -42.83 -16.40
N GLY A 90 -25.20 -43.07 -16.61
CA GLY A 90 -24.45 -42.61 -17.79
C GLY A 90 -23.88 -41.19 -17.72
N ARG A 91 -24.21 -40.41 -16.66
CA ARG A 91 -23.73 -39.03 -16.44
C ARG A 91 -23.70 -38.19 -17.73
N PRO A 92 -24.86 -38.01 -18.41
CA PRO A 92 -24.91 -37.25 -19.64
C PRO A 92 -24.65 -35.76 -19.37
N ALA A 93 -24.12 -35.08 -20.39
CA ALA A 93 -23.98 -33.63 -20.37
C ALA A 93 -25.33 -32.94 -20.10
N LEU A 94 -25.30 -31.87 -19.31
CA LEU A 94 -26.47 -31.04 -19.06
C LEU A 94 -26.83 -30.25 -20.33
N ASP A 95 -28.11 -30.22 -20.71
CA ASP A 95 -28.58 -29.36 -21.79
C ASP A 95 -28.27 -27.88 -21.48
N PRO A 96 -27.49 -27.16 -22.32
CA PRO A 96 -27.17 -25.75 -22.13
C PRO A 96 -28.39 -24.85 -21.92
N ALA A 97 -29.55 -25.17 -22.51
CA ALA A 97 -30.77 -24.39 -22.34
C ALA A 97 -31.30 -24.38 -20.90
N ARG A 98 -30.86 -25.31 -20.05
CA ARG A 98 -31.19 -25.36 -18.63
C ARG A 98 -30.31 -24.47 -17.75
N ILE A 99 -29.15 -24.04 -18.25
CA ILE A 99 -28.22 -23.19 -17.52
C ILE A 99 -28.72 -21.75 -17.60
N THR A 100 -29.02 -21.16 -16.46
CA THR A 100 -29.46 -19.75 -16.40
C THR A 100 -28.28 -18.81 -16.26
N SER A 101 -27.26 -19.20 -15.48
CA SER A 101 -25.97 -18.53 -15.39
C SER A 101 -24.94 -19.47 -14.78
N ALA A 102 -23.66 -19.25 -15.07
CA ALA A 102 -22.57 -19.98 -14.44
C ALA A 102 -21.45 -19.01 -14.10
N GLY A 103 -20.67 -19.34 -13.07
CA GLY A 103 -19.60 -18.49 -12.61
C GLY A 103 -18.65 -19.20 -11.68
N PHE A 104 -17.67 -18.49 -11.18
CA PHE A 104 -16.79 -18.97 -10.14
C PHE A 104 -16.42 -17.82 -9.20
N VAL A 105 -15.95 -18.19 -8.02
CA VAL A 105 -15.38 -17.27 -7.03
C VAL A 105 -13.93 -17.66 -6.77
N ILE A 106 -13.12 -16.71 -6.33
CA ILE A 106 -11.75 -16.97 -5.87
C ILE A 106 -11.76 -16.81 -4.35
N ARG A 107 -11.39 -17.87 -3.63
CA ARG A 107 -11.28 -17.86 -2.17
C ARG A 107 -9.84 -17.85 -1.74
N ARG A 108 -9.52 -17.09 -0.69
CA ARG A 108 -8.22 -17.11 -0.01
C ARG A 108 -8.30 -18.08 1.16
N GLN A 109 -7.33 -18.97 1.27
CA GLN A 109 -7.15 -19.94 2.34
C GLN A 109 -6.13 -19.36 3.30
N ARG A 110 -6.55 -19.00 4.51
CA ARG A 110 -5.66 -18.41 5.54
C ARG A 110 -5.99 -19.00 6.89
N ASP A 111 -4.97 -19.52 7.59
CA ASP A 111 -5.08 -20.09 8.94
C ASP A 111 -6.17 -21.17 9.09
N GLY A 112 -6.37 -21.98 8.04
CA GLY A 112 -7.38 -23.04 8.01
C GLY A 112 -8.82 -22.56 7.80
N ALA A 113 -9.03 -21.26 7.54
CA ALA A 113 -10.31 -20.67 7.20
C ALA A 113 -10.36 -20.20 5.74
N GLU A 114 -11.56 -20.29 5.14
CA GLU A 114 -11.82 -19.70 3.82
C GLU A 114 -12.24 -18.23 3.97
N GLN A 115 -11.67 -17.39 3.14
CA GLN A 115 -12.05 -15.99 2.99
C GLN A 115 -12.59 -15.74 1.59
N ALA A 116 -13.71 -15.02 1.52
CA ALA A 116 -14.28 -14.54 0.27
C ALA A 116 -13.88 -13.09 0.01
N TRP A 117 -13.75 -12.73 -1.26
CA TRP A 117 -13.60 -11.34 -1.67
C TRP A 117 -14.98 -10.69 -1.72
N LEU A 118 -15.27 -9.80 -0.76
CA LEU A 118 -16.60 -9.18 -0.65
C LEU A 118 -16.66 -7.84 -1.39
N MET A 119 -17.83 -7.61 -1.98
CA MET A 119 -18.24 -6.36 -2.60
C MET A 119 -19.49 -5.85 -1.91
N GLU A 120 -19.60 -4.54 -1.72
CA GLU A 120 -20.80 -3.86 -1.24
C GLU A 120 -21.09 -2.69 -2.16
N GLU A 121 -22.28 -2.70 -2.77
CA GLU A 121 -22.70 -1.71 -3.76
C GLU A 121 -21.66 -1.47 -4.88
N GLY A 122 -20.96 -2.54 -5.29
CA GLY A 122 -19.94 -2.50 -6.34
C GLY A 122 -18.54 -2.06 -5.89
N GLU A 123 -18.36 -1.69 -4.62
CA GLU A 123 -17.07 -1.36 -4.04
C GLU A 123 -16.46 -2.57 -3.32
N ALA A 124 -15.14 -2.76 -3.44
CA ALA A 124 -14.47 -3.88 -2.80
C ALA A 124 -14.22 -3.61 -1.30
N LEU A 125 -14.70 -4.52 -0.45
CA LEU A 125 -14.46 -4.48 1.00
C LEU A 125 -13.21 -5.26 1.42
N GLY A 126 -12.67 -6.11 0.53
CA GLY A 126 -11.51 -6.95 0.83
C GLY A 126 -11.87 -8.38 1.26
N TRP A 127 -10.87 -9.10 1.77
CA TRP A 127 -11.00 -10.51 2.17
C TRP A 127 -11.67 -10.65 3.54
N HIS A 128 -12.80 -11.33 3.59
CA HIS A 128 -13.55 -11.60 4.82
C HIS A 128 -13.73 -13.10 5.04
N ALA A 129 -13.62 -13.55 6.27
CA ALA A 129 -13.91 -14.94 6.63
C ALA A 129 -15.36 -15.29 6.24
N VAL A 130 -15.54 -16.43 5.58
CA VAL A 130 -16.86 -16.93 5.21
C VAL A 130 -17.10 -18.29 5.81
N ASN A 131 -18.34 -18.49 6.25
CA ASN A 131 -18.81 -19.83 6.59
C ASN A 131 -19.13 -20.56 5.28
N THR A 132 -18.70 -21.81 5.15
CA THR A 132 -18.79 -22.67 3.94
C THR A 132 -20.23 -23.07 3.56
N GLN A 133 -21.23 -22.29 3.97
CA GLN A 133 -22.61 -22.50 3.59
C GLN A 133 -22.78 -22.20 2.09
N HIS A 134 -23.35 -23.17 1.37
CA HIS A 134 -23.68 -23.19 -0.07
C HIS A 134 -24.72 -22.12 -0.50
N LYS A 135 -24.61 -20.90 0.01
CA LYS A 135 -25.47 -19.76 -0.34
C LYS A 135 -25.08 -19.22 -1.71
N ASP A 136 -26.00 -18.50 -2.34
CA ASP A 136 -25.67 -17.77 -3.56
C ASP A 136 -24.63 -16.67 -3.23
N PRO A 137 -23.57 -16.50 -4.05
CA PRO A 137 -22.57 -15.46 -3.83
C PRO A 137 -23.15 -14.06 -4.00
N ASP A 138 -24.19 -13.90 -4.82
CA ASP A 138 -24.96 -12.66 -4.96
C ASP A 138 -25.93 -12.52 -3.77
N LEU A 139 -25.74 -11.46 -2.98
CA LEU A 139 -26.53 -11.21 -1.78
C LEU A 139 -28.04 -11.12 -2.09
N ASP A 140 -28.39 -10.51 -3.23
CA ASP A 140 -29.78 -10.33 -3.67
C ASP A 140 -30.45 -11.65 -4.08
N ARG A 141 -29.65 -12.67 -4.43
CA ARG A 141 -30.14 -13.96 -4.93
C ARG A 141 -30.11 -15.05 -3.85
N ARG A 142 -29.66 -14.75 -2.63
CA ARG A 142 -29.52 -15.75 -1.55
C ARG A 142 -30.81 -16.55 -1.36
N LEU A 143 -30.63 -17.84 -1.11
CA LEU A 143 -31.71 -18.82 -1.06
C LEU A 143 -32.83 -18.43 -0.09
N CYS A 144 -34.08 -18.65 -0.50
CA CYS A 144 -35.17 -18.93 0.43
C CYS A 144 -34.91 -20.26 1.16
N VAL A 145 -35.53 -20.44 2.33
CA VAL A 145 -35.48 -21.68 3.14
C VAL A 145 -35.80 -22.97 2.35
N ASN A 146 -36.43 -22.85 1.17
CA ASN A 146 -36.82 -23.95 0.27
C ASN A 146 -35.81 -24.28 -0.85
N GLY A 147 -34.61 -23.69 -0.88
CA GLY A 147 -33.58 -23.99 -1.87
C GLY A 147 -33.79 -23.36 -3.25
N VAL A 148 -34.68 -22.36 -3.37
CA VAL A 148 -34.95 -21.60 -4.60
C VAL A 148 -34.37 -20.19 -4.49
N LEU A 149 -33.78 -19.69 -5.57
CA LEU A 149 -33.21 -18.34 -5.62
C LEU A 149 -34.28 -17.26 -5.78
N HIS A 150 -34.05 -16.09 -5.18
CA HIS A 150 -34.90 -14.92 -5.39
C HIS A 150 -34.64 -14.30 -6.78
N PRO A 151 -35.70 -13.88 -7.50
CA PRO A 151 -35.52 -13.07 -8.70
C PRO A 151 -34.91 -11.73 -8.31
N ARG A 152 -33.91 -11.27 -9.06
CA ARG A 152 -33.27 -9.98 -8.83
C ARG A 152 -34.26 -8.85 -9.10
N THR A 153 -34.73 -8.19 -8.06
CA THR A 153 -35.54 -6.96 -8.17
C THR A 153 -34.60 -5.79 -8.46
N ASN A 154 -34.70 -5.25 -9.66
CA ASN A 154 -33.78 -4.30 -10.28
C ASN A 154 -33.47 -3.05 -9.41
N GLN A 155 -32.19 -2.77 -9.13
CA GLN A 155 -31.51 -1.44 -9.00
C GLN A 155 -30.28 -1.41 -8.07
N ALA A 156 -29.98 -2.43 -7.26
CA ALA A 156 -28.76 -2.41 -6.44
C ALA A 156 -27.50 -2.80 -7.24
N THR A 157 -26.43 -2.02 -7.06
CA THR A 157 -25.09 -2.42 -7.48
C THR A 157 -24.70 -3.71 -6.75
N TYR A 158 -23.97 -4.60 -7.43
CA TYR A 158 -23.70 -5.96 -6.94
C TYR A 158 -23.10 -5.95 -5.53
N SER A 159 -23.73 -6.72 -4.62
CA SER A 159 -23.26 -6.93 -3.25
C SER A 159 -23.14 -8.43 -2.96
N GLY A 160 -22.12 -8.84 -2.22
CA GLY A 160 -21.83 -10.24 -1.93
C GLY A 160 -20.41 -10.67 -2.30
N GLU A 161 -20.19 -11.97 -2.50
CA GLU A 161 -18.89 -12.51 -2.90
C GLU A 161 -18.65 -12.25 -4.39
N GLN A 162 -17.52 -11.66 -4.76
CA GLN A 162 -17.24 -11.33 -6.16
C GLN A 162 -17.23 -12.58 -7.04
N THR A 163 -18.12 -12.59 -8.04
CA THR A 163 -18.20 -13.66 -9.03
C THR A 163 -17.58 -13.28 -10.36
N HIS A 164 -17.06 -14.27 -11.06
CA HIS A 164 -16.56 -14.17 -12.43
C HIS A 164 -17.36 -15.12 -13.34
N PRO A 165 -17.74 -14.71 -14.55
CA PRO A 165 -18.62 -15.50 -15.40
C PRO A 165 -17.92 -16.76 -15.96
N LEU A 166 -18.69 -17.83 -16.08
CA LEU A 166 -18.33 -19.01 -16.88
C LEU A 166 -19.23 -19.07 -18.11
N HIS A 167 -18.61 -19.32 -19.26
CA HIS A 167 -19.26 -19.46 -20.56
C HIS A 167 -19.42 -20.93 -20.93
N VAL A 168 -20.52 -21.24 -21.61
CA VAL A 168 -20.82 -22.61 -22.05
C VAL A 168 -20.09 -22.91 -23.37
N LEU A 169 -19.42 -24.05 -23.43
CA LEU A 169 -18.84 -24.62 -24.65
C LEU A 169 -19.27 -26.07 -24.80
N ASN A 170 -19.96 -26.40 -25.89
CA ASN A 170 -20.31 -27.78 -26.21
C ASN A 170 -19.17 -28.44 -26.98
N SER A 171 -18.83 -29.66 -26.59
CA SER A 171 -17.83 -30.47 -27.29
C SER A 171 -18.25 -31.93 -27.34
N THR A 172 -17.52 -32.71 -28.14
CA THR A 172 -17.71 -34.16 -28.26
C THR A 172 -16.36 -34.83 -28.09
N ASP A 173 -16.28 -35.91 -27.34
CA ASP A 173 -15.06 -36.72 -27.23
C ASP A 173 -14.86 -37.63 -28.47
N ALA A 174 -13.74 -38.35 -28.51
CA ALA A 174 -13.42 -39.29 -29.59
C ALA A 174 -14.45 -40.44 -29.72
N ASN A 175 -15.20 -40.74 -28.66
CA ASN A 175 -16.22 -41.79 -28.62
C ASN A 175 -17.63 -41.28 -29.03
N GLY A 176 -17.75 -40.00 -29.38
CA GLY A 176 -19.04 -39.39 -29.72
C GLY A 176 -19.87 -38.95 -28.51
N LYS A 177 -19.34 -39.04 -27.28
CA LYS A 177 -20.01 -38.55 -26.07
C LYS A 177 -20.01 -37.03 -26.08
N ARG A 178 -21.18 -36.44 -25.86
CA ARG A 178 -21.33 -34.98 -25.71
C ARG A 178 -20.90 -34.53 -24.32
N HIS A 179 -20.26 -33.37 -24.27
CA HIS A 179 -19.81 -32.68 -23.07
C HIS A 179 -20.30 -31.24 -23.09
N THR A 180 -20.68 -30.72 -21.93
CA THR A 180 -21.04 -29.31 -21.73
C THR A 180 -20.04 -28.70 -20.78
N LEU A 181 -19.05 -28.03 -21.34
CA LEU A 181 -17.98 -27.37 -20.60
C LEU A 181 -18.41 -25.97 -20.16
N LEU A 182 -17.90 -25.56 -19.01
CA LEU A 182 -18.00 -24.24 -18.45
C LEU A 182 -16.59 -23.69 -18.28
N TYR A 183 -16.28 -22.58 -18.96
CA TYR A 183 -14.94 -21.98 -18.92
C TYR A 183 -14.98 -20.47 -18.69
N GLY A 184 -13.97 -19.92 -18.04
CA GLY A 184 -13.91 -18.49 -17.76
C GLY A 184 -12.49 -17.98 -17.52
N TYR A 185 -12.29 -16.69 -17.82
CA TYR A 185 -11.04 -16.00 -17.55
C TYR A 185 -10.86 -15.76 -16.05
N VAL A 186 -9.66 -16.04 -15.54
CA VAL A 186 -9.28 -15.82 -14.14
C VAL A 186 -8.62 -14.43 -13.99
N PRO A 187 -9.33 -13.43 -13.44
CA PRO A 187 -8.76 -12.11 -13.25
C PRO A 187 -7.90 -12.08 -11.99
N LEU A 188 -6.59 -11.90 -12.18
CA LEU A 188 -5.59 -11.84 -11.12
C LEU A 188 -5.16 -10.40 -10.78
N GLY A 189 -5.86 -9.41 -11.35
CA GLY A 189 -5.67 -7.99 -11.03
C GLY A 189 -6.73 -7.48 -10.03
N GLY A 190 -6.44 -6.33 -9.44
CA GLY A 190 -7.39 -5.60 -8.59
C GLY A 190 -6.75 -4.99 -7.37
N PHE A 191 -7.41 -3.97 -6.83
CA PHE A 191 -7.05 -3.32 -5.58
C PHE A 191 -8.32 -2.92 -4.83
N TYR A 192 -8.17 -2.59 -3.55
CA TYR A 192 -9.23 -2.04 -2.71
C TYR A 192 -8.64 -1.02 -1.74
N TYR A 193 -9.49 -0.17 -1.18
CA TYR A 193 -9.12 0.73 -0.11
C TYR A 193 -9.64 0.16 1.19
N GLU A 194 -8.75 -0.12 2.14
CA GLU A 194 -9.16 -0.59 3.45
C GLU A 194 -9.80 0.56 4.23
N ARG A 195 -11.06 0.36 4.62
CA ARG A 195 -11.88 1.35 5.31
C ARG A 195 -11.86 1.15 6.82
N GLN A 196 -11.60 -0.08 7.26
CA GLN A 196 -11.58 -0.43 8.68
C GLN A 196 -10.20 -0.15 9.27
N VAL A 197 -10.11 0.97 9.99
CA VAL A 197 -8.84 1.42 10.61
C VAL A 197 -8.26 0.38 11.57
N ASN A 198 -9.13 -0.35 12.27
CA ASN A 198 -8.72 -1.31 13.29
C ASN A 198 -8.13 -2.60 12.68
N THR A 199 -8.29 -2.85 11.38
CA THR A 199 -7.73 -4.01 10.69
C THR A 199 -6.44 -3.69 9.93
N LEU A 200 -6.14 -2.41 9.68
CA LEU A 200 -4.95 -1.96 8.93
C LEU A 200 -3.64 -2.31 9.64
N PHE A 201 -3.60 -2.13 10.96
CA PHE A 201 -2.40 -2.33 11.76
C PHE A 201 -2.73 -3.23 12.94
N ASN A 202 -1.95 -4.29 13.14
CA ASN A 202 -2.09 -5.09 14.36
C ASN A 202 -1.58 -4.31 15.59
N ALA A 203 -1.96 -4.75 16.79
CA ALA A 203 -1.60 -4.04 18.03
C ALA A 203 -0.08 -3.85 18.22
N THR A 204 0.73 -4.79 17.74
CA THR A 204 2.20 -4.72 17.82
C THR A 204 2.75 -3.67 16.86
N GLU A 205 2.25 -3.62 15.62
CA GLU A 205 2.63 -2.61 14.62
C GLU A 205 2.22 -1.22 15.07
N GLN A 206 1.01 -1.06 15.61
CA GLN A 206 0.55 0.21 16.18
C GLN A 206 1.51 0.69 17.26
N LYS A 207 1.89 -0.19 18.20
CA LYS A 207 2.85 0.14 19.25
C LYS A 207 4.22 0.50 18.69
N ASN A 208 4.72 -0.23 17.69
CA ASN A 208 6.01 0.07 17.06
C ASN A 208 6.01 1.44 16.36
N ILE A 209 4.89 1.79 15.70
CA ILE A 209 4.69 3.10 15.06
C ILE A 209 4.69 4.22 16.12
N GLU A 210 4.00 4.00 17.24
CA GLU A 210 3.97 4.94 18.38
C GLU A 210 5.35 5.09 19.04
N ASP A 211 6.06 3.99 19.28
CA ASP A 211 7.41 3.98 19.85
C ASP A 211 8.41 4.67 18.92
N PHE A 212 8.28 4.49 17.60
CA PHE A 212 9.10 5.20 16.61
C PHE A 212 8.83 6.71 16.63
N ALA A 213 7.55 7.11 16.62
CA ALA A 213 7.18 8.52 16.70
C ALA A 213 7.70 9.17 18.00
N ALA A 214 7.57 8.47 19.13
CA ALA A 214 8.08 8.88 20.41
C ALA A 214 9.61 9.08 20.39
N GLN A 215 10.36 8.25 19.67
CA GLN A 215 11.81 8.33 19.56
C GLN A 215 12.32 9.34 18.51
N SER A 216 11.42 9.92 17.70
CA SER A 216 11.79 10.83 16.62
C SER A 216 12.40 12.15 17.11
N LEU A 217 12.02 12.62 18.29
CA LEU A 217 12.51 13.86 18.90
C LEU A 217 13.32 13.60 20.19
N PRO A 218 14.31 14.46 20.49
CA PRO A 218 15.02 14.42 21.75
C PRO A 218 14.12 14.89 22.91
N TRP A 219 14.47 14.50 24.13
CA TRP A 219 13.88 15.10 25.33
C TRP A 219 14.11 16.64 25.32
N PRO A 220 13.10 17.47 25.66
CA PRO A 220 11.82 17.13 26.29
C PRO A 220 10.65 16.87 25.33
N PHE A 221 10.83 16.93 24.01
CA PHE A 221 9.74 16.79 23.04
C PHE A 221 9.57 15.36 22.48
N GLY A 222 10.43 14.44 22.92
CA GLY A 222 10.34 13.02 22.64
C GLY A 222 11.21 12.20 23.58
N TYR A 223 11.44 10.95 23.21
CA TYR A 223 12.13 9.92 23.97
C TYR A 223 13.23 9.25 23.13
N ARG A 224 14.01 10.04 22.38
CA ARG A 224 15.17 9.54 21.63
C ARG A 224 16.24 8.97 22.58
N PRO A 225 16.69 7.71 22.39
CA PRO A 225 17.73 7.11 23.24
C PRO A 225 18.99 7.99 23.36
N GLY A 226 19.58 8.06 24.54
CA GLY A 226 20.76 8.91 24.82
C GLY A 226 20.42 10.36 25.21
N THR A 227 19.20 10.81 24.97
CA THR A 227 18.70 12.13 25.43
C THR A 227 17.89 12.05 26.72
N TYR A 228 17.65 10.84 27.23
CA TYR A 228 16.98 10.54 28.49
C TYR A 228 17.57 9.25 29.12
N SER A 229 17.63 9.18 30.46
CA SER A 229 18.09 7.98 31.17
C SER A 229 16.97 6.93 31.25
N LYS A 230 17.14 5.79 30.54
CA LYS A 230 16.21 4.65 30.61
C LYS A 230 16.20 3.94 31.97
N ASN A 231 17.25 4.06 32.77
CA ASN A 231 17.47 3.23 33.97
C ASN A 231 16.68 3.69 35.20
N THR A 232 16.10 4.90 35.21
CA THR A 232 15.40 5.47 36.39
C THR A 232 13.99 5.97 36.12
N GLN A 233 13.48 5.86 34.88
CA GLN A 233 12.12 6.31 34.50
C GLN A 233 11.79 7.75 34.96
N SER A 234 12.82 8.56 35.21
CA SER A 234 12.72 9.92 35.69
C SER A 234 13.85 10.72 35.07
N VAL A 235 13.49 11.58 34.12
CA VAL A 235 14.33 12.71 33.76
C VAL A 235 13.87 13.85 34.66
N THR A 236 14.78 14.37 35.49
CA THR A 236 14.48 15.56 36.28
C THR A 236 14.41 16.76 35.35
N TRP A 237 13.26 17.43 35.34
CA TRP A 237 13.13 18.71 34.64
C TRP A 237 14.11 19.71 35.22
N ASP A 238 14.92 20.34 34.38
CA ASP A 238 15.97 21.27 34.79
C ASP A 238 15.81 22.64 34.12
N ARG A 239 16.75 23.54 34.40
CA ARG A 239 16.74 24.89 33.84
C ARG A 239 16.95 24.92 32.32
N HIS A 240 17.73 24.00 31.76
CA HIS A 240 17.98 23.93 30.32
C HIS A 240 16.73 23.47 29.55
N HIS A 241 15.90 22.62 30.15
CA HIS A 241 14.58 22.26 29.61
C HIS A 241 13.56 23.39 29.74
N THR A 242 13.77 24.31 30.68
CA THR A 242 12.89 25.46 30.86
C THR A 242 13.15 26.53 29.81
N GLU A 243 14.42 26.85 29.54
CA GLU A 243 14.82 27.93 28.64
C GLU A 243 15.12 27.39 27.23
N GLN A 244 14.08 27.30 26.39
CA GLN A 244 14.18 26.74 25.03
C GLN A 244 14.82 27.70 24.02
N VAL A 245 14.63 29.00 24.21
CA VAL A 245 15.27 30.05 23.40
C VAL A 245 15.81 31.12 24.34
N GLN A 246 17.11 31.42 24.24
CA GLN A 246 17.77 32.46 25.03
C GLN A 246 18.23 33.59 24.10
N GLN A 247 17.63 34.78 24.23
CA GLN A 247 17.93 35.97 23.41
C GLN A 247 18.01 35.65 21.90
N GLY A 248 17.03 34.90 21.40
CA GLY A 248 16.97 34.47 20.01
C GLY A 248 17.67 33.16 19.70
N VAL A 249 18.62 32.71 20.51
CA VAL A 249 19.37 31.47 20.26
C VAL A 249 18.58 30.27 20.76
N PRO A 250 18.15 29.34 19.88
CA PRO A 250 17.41 28.17 20.28
C PRO A 250 18.33 27.05 20.79
N GLY A 251 17.82 26.23 21.72
CA GLY A 251 18.45 24.96 22.08
C GLY A 251 18.32 23.93 20.95
N LYS A 252 19.17 22.89 20.97
CA LYS A 252 19.17 21.82 19.96
C LYS A 252 17.84 21.07 19.89
N ALA A 253 17.26 20.72 21.05
CA ALA A 253 15.96 20.05 21.12
C ALA A 253 14.83 20.91 20.54
N TRP A 254 14.85 22.22 20.82
CA TRP A 254 13.90 23.17 20.24
C TRP A 254 14.06 23.32 18.73
N PHE A 255 15.31 23.35 18.23
CA PHE A 255 15.58 23.37 16.79
C PHE A 255 14.99 22.15 16.07
N GLU A 256 15.17 20.95 16.63
CA GLU A 256 14.59 19.74 16.03
C GLU A 256 13.06 19.75 16.04
N LEU A 257 12.44 20.24 17.13
CA LEU A 257 10.99 20.46 17.17
C LEU A 257 10.55 21.47 16.10
N LEU A 258 11.19 22.65 16.03
CA LEU A 258 10.86 23.67 15.03
C LEU A 258 11.00 23.13 13.61
N ARG A 259 12.06 22.39 13.32
CA ARG A 259 12.26 21.72 12.04
C ARG A 259 11.10 20.80 11.71
N LEU A 260 10.66 19.97 12.65
CA LEU A 260 9.53 19.07 12.47
C LEU A 260 8.22 19.83 12.24
N LEU A 261 7.95 20.86 13.04
CA LEU A 261 6.74 21.69 12.90
C LEU A 261 6.68 22.40 11.54
N VAL A 262 7.81 22.90 11.04
CA VAL A 262 7.90 23.65 9.78
C VAL A 262 7.92 22.70 8.58
N ASN A 263 8.82 21.73 8.55
CA ASN A 263 9.07 20.91 7.35
C ASN A 263 8.06 19.77 7.19
N ARG A 264 7.57 19.18 8.28
CA ARG A 264 6.62 18.06 8.21
C ARG A 264 5.17 18.52 8.31
N TYR A 265 4.87 19.36 9.31
CA TYR A 265 3.50 19.76 9.59
C TYR A 265 3.10 21.09 8.95
N HIS A 266 4.05 21.87 8.44
CA HIS A 266 3.81 23.21 7.89
C HIS A 266 2.94 24.06 8.84
N LEU A 267 3.26 24.00 10.14
CA LEU A 267 2.48 24.64 11.19
C LEU A 267 2.50 26.17 11.00
N GLY A 268 1.33 26.81 10.89
CA GLY A 268 1.19 28.23 10.56
C GLY A 268 0.91 28.53 9.07
N GLU A 269 0.95 27.53 8.18
CA GLU A 269 0.48 27.68 6.80
C GLU A 269 -1.06 27.70 6.74
N ALA A 270 -1.62 28.65 5.98
CA ALA A 270 -3.08 28.78 5.85
C ALA A 270 -3.72 27.54 5.17
N GLY A 271 -4.94 27.20 5.59
CA GLY A 271 -5.73 26.13 4.96
C GLY A 271 -5.46 24.71 5.49
N ARG A 272 -4.75 24.56 6.61
CA ARG A 272 -4.45 23.26 7.23
C ARG A 272 -5.26 23.00 8.50
N GLU A 273 -6.52 22.59 8.35
CA GLU A 273 -7.42 22.33 9.49
C GLU A 273 -6.87 21.28 10.47
N ALA A 274 -6.11 20.30 9.97
CA ALA A 274 -5.48 19.26 10.79
C ALA A 274 -4.43 19.80 11.80
N ASN A 275 -4.04 21.07 11.71
CA ASN A 275 -3.10 21.70 12.63
C ASN A 275 -3.78 22.47 13.77
N THR A 276 -5.12 22.58 13.77
CA THR A 276 -5.87 23.45 14.69
C THR A 276 -5.53 23.25 16.16
N GLU A 277 -5.47 22.00 16.64
CA GLU A 277 -5.17 21.69 18.06
C GLU A 277 -3.74 22.08 18.44
N LEU A 278 -2.77 21.80 17.56
CA LEU A 278 -1.37 22.19 17.76
C LEU A 278 -1.23 23.72 17.74
N GLU A 279 -1.87 24.41 16.79
CA GLU A 279 -1.85 25.87 16.72
C GLU A 279 -2.47 26.52 17.95
N SER A 280 -3.52 25.92 18.52
CA SER A 280 -4.11 26.32 19.79
C SER A 280 -3.10 26.18 20.94
N LEU A 281 -2.45 25.03 21.09
CA LEU A 281 -1.42 24.82 22.12
C LEU A 281 -0.27 25.84 22.00
N PHE A 282 0.24 26.04 20.79
CA PHE A 282 1.33 26.97 20.55
C PHE A 282 0.93 28.46 20.63
N SER A 283 -0.39 28.76 20.70
CA SER A 283 -0.87 30.12 20.94
C SER A 283 -0.67 30.57 22.40
N ASP A 284 -0.56 29.60 23.32
CA ASP A 284 -0.25 29.81 24.73
C ASP A 284 1.26 29.83 25.03
N ILE A 285 2.09 29.56 24.02
CA ILE A 285 3.55 29.60 24.12
C ILE A 285 4.06 30.94 23.59
N TRP A 286 4.69 31.73 24.47
CA TRP A 286 5.08 33.11 24.19
C TRP A 286 6.59 33.32 24.17
N PHE A 287 7.03 34.20 23.26
CA PHE A 287 8.30 34.88 23.33
C PHE A 287 8.21 36.10 24.26
N TYR A 288 9.21 36.23 25.13
CA TYR A 288 9.32 37.25 26.16
C TYR A 288 10.51 38.17 25.90
N ASP A 289 10.33 39.46 26.19
CA ASP A 289 11.38 40.47 26.18
C ASP A 289 12.25 40.37 27.44
N PRO A 290 13.53 39.97 27.34
CA PRO A 290 14.42 39.81 28.50
C PRO A 290 14.66 41.11 29.27
N GLY A 291 14.56 42.26 28.58
CA GLY A 291 14.73 43.58 29.18
C GLY A 291 13.62 43.96 30.15
N GLN A 292 12.43 43.38 29.99
CA GLN A 292 11.26 43.65 30.82
C GLN A 292 11.01 42.59 31.91
N LEU A 293 11.89 41.59 32.01
CA LEU A 293 11.86 40.61 33.09
C LEU A 293 12.26 41.26 34.43
N ARG A 294 11.42 41.13 35.45
CA ARG A 294 11.75 41.56 36.82
C ARG A 294 13.00 40.83 37.31
N ALA A 295 13.90 41.51 38.03
CA ALA A 295 15.16 40.94 38.50
C ALA A 295 15.00 39.65 39.34
N THR A 296 13.91 39.52 40.09
CA THR A 296 13.56 38.31 40.87
C THR A 296 13.16 37.10 40.01
N LEU A 297 12.74 37.32 38.76
CA LEU A 297 12.42 36.25 37.79
C LEU A 297 13.64 35.85 36.95
N LYS A 298 14.73 36.62 36.96
CA LYS A 298 15.98 36.27 36.26
C LYS A 298 16.74 35.13 36.95
N SER A 299 16.50 34.93 38.25
CA SER A 299 17.10 33.89 39.08
C SER A 299 16.13 32.82 39.59
N GLY A 300 14.82 33.03 39.49
CA GLY A 300 13.78 32.08 39.93
C GLY A 300 13.40 31.05 38.87
N LEU A 301 12.86 29.90 39.30
CA LEU A 301 12.34 28.87 38.39
C LEU A 301 11.05 29.35 37.70
N PHE A 302 10.97 29.20 36.38
CA PHE A 302 9.72 29.35 35.64
C PHE A 302 8.81 28.16 35.99
N THR A 303 7.66 28.46 36.56
CA THR A 303 6.68 27.49 37.07
C THR A 303 5.28 27.98 36.73
N GLU A 304 4.26 27.13 36.88
CA GLU A 304 2.86 27.53 36.70
C GLU A 304 2.48 28.77 37.52
N HIS A 305 3.05 28.93 38.72
CA HIS A 305 2.78 30.08 39.58
C HIS A 305 3.45 31.37 39.09
N THR A 306 4.62 31.29 38.44
CA THR A 306 5.37 32.47 37.98
C THR A 306 5.02 32.86 36.54
N ARG A 307 4.46 31.95 35.74
CA ARG A 307 3.98 32.18 34.36
C ARG A 307 3.05 33.40 34.21
N PRO A 308 2.06 33.65 35.09
CA PRO A 308 1.22 34.85 35.01
C PRO A 308 1.99 36.16 35.22
N TRP A 309 3.11 36.13 35.95
CA TRP A 309 3.90 37.33 36.24
C TRP A 309 4.68 37.84 35.01
N LEU A 310 4.83 36.97 34.01
CA LEU A 310 5.51 37.26 32.74
C LEU A 310 4.58 37.86 31.68
N LYS A 311 3.28 38.04 31.98
CA LYS A 311 2.29 38.61 31.04
C LYS A 311 2.72 39.96 30.46
N GLY A 312 3.33 40.84 31.26
CA GLY A 312 3.79 42.15 30.79
C GLY A 312 5.00 42.10 29.83
N ALA A 313 5.77 41.02 29.87
CA ALA A 313 6.96 40.83 29.02
C ALA A 313 6.62 40.09 27.70
N ARG A 314 5.38 39.64 27.51
CA ARG A 314 4.93 38.95 26.29
C ARG A 314 5.06 39.86 25.07
N ARG A 315 5.53 39.31 23.95
CA ARG A 315 5.70 40.05 22.68
C ARG A 315 5.01 39.37 21.51
N LEU A 316 5.34 38.10 21.29
CA LEU A 316 4.91 37.34 20.13
C LEU A 316 4.66 35.91 20.59
N HIS A 317 3.50 35.33 20.30
CA HIS A 317 3.30 33.90 20.55
C HIS A 317 3.77 33.09 19.34
N LEU A 318 4.10 31.82 19.57
CA LEU A 318 4.77 30.98 18.57
C LEU A 318 3.91 30.79 17.32
N THR A 319 2.61 30.55 17.48
CA THR A 319 1.70 30.39 16.33
C THR A 319 1.73 31.59 15.40
N ARG A 320 1.67 32.82 15.93
CA ARG A 320 1.75 34.04 15.11
C ARG A 320 3.10 34.19 14.42
N TYR A 321 4.20 33.90 15.12
CA TYR A 321 5.52 33.92 14.53
C TYR A 321 5.62 32.98 13.32
N LEU A 322 5.12 31.75 13.45
CA LEU A 322 5.11 30.77 12.37
C LEU A 322 4.22 31.22 11.20
N GLN A 323 3.02 31.71 11.49
CA GLN A 323 2.10 32.26 10.49
C GLN A 323 2.72 33.43 9.71
N ASP A 324 3.38 34.37 10.39
CA ASP A 324 4.03 35.51 9.74
C ASP A 324 5.22 35.06 8.86
N CYS A 325 5.95 34.02 9.25
CA CYS A 325 6.99 33.41 8.44
C CYS A 325 6.41 32.72 7.18
N PHE A 326 5.33 31.94 7.33
CA PHE A 326 4.68 31.25 6.20
C PHE A 326 3.95 32.21 5.25
N ALA A 327 3.46 33.36 5.73
CA ALA A 327 2.84 34.40 4.91
C ALA A 327 3.79 34.97 3.84
N ARG A 328 5.11 34.73 3.95
CA ARG A 328 6.12 35.15 2.98
C ARG A 328 6.32 34.18 1.81
N GLY A 329 5.63 33.04 1.83
CA GLY A 329 5.71 32.04 0.75
C GLY A 329 7.14 31.56 0.50
N GLU A 330 7.62 31.72 -0.73
CA GLU A 330 8.97 31.30 -1.16
C GLU A 330 10.12 31.96 -0.38
N HIS A 331 9.88 33.14 0.23
CA HIS A 331 10.87 33.88 1.00
C HIS A 331 10.70 33.66 2.51
N ASN A 332 10.28 32.47 2.93
CA ASN A 332 10.11 32.13 4.34
C ASN A 332 11.49 32.15 5.06
N PRO A 333 11.74 33.12 5.95
CA PRO A 333 13.05 33.30 6.56
C PRO A 333 13.40 32.16 7.52
N LEU A 334 12.40 31.51 8.12
CA LEU A 334 12.60 30.40 9.04
C LEU A 334 13.02 29.13 8.28
N VAL A 335 12.45 28.86 7.12
CA VAL A 335 12.84 27.72 6.27
C VAL A 335 14.29 27.89 5.80
N GLN A 336 14.66 29.07 5.33
CA GLN A 336 16.03 29.36 4.92
C GLN A 336 17.01 29.19 6.10
N TRP A 337 16.66 29.72 7.28
CA TRP A 337 17.49 29.58 8.47
C TRP A 337 17.65 28.11 8.90
N ILE A 338 16.59 27.28 8.82
CA ILE A 338 16.68 25.83 9.11
C ILE A 338 17.71 25.17 8.20
N ILE A 339 17.66 25.44 6.89
CA ILE A 339 18.61 24.89 5.91
C ILE A 339 20.05 25.28 6.27
N GLU A 340 20.29 26.55 6.60
CA GLU A 340 21.62 27.03 6.98
C GLU A 340 22.15 26.36 8.25
N GLN A 341 21.27 26.10 9.23
CA GLN A 341 21.65 25.39 10.47
C GLN A 341 21.92 23.90 10.22
N GLU A 342 21.14 23.26 9.33
CA GLU A 342 21.40 21.86 8.93
C GLU A 342 22.75 21.73 8.22
N ASP A 343 23.06 22.64 7.29
CA ASP A 343 24.37 22.69 6.63
C ASP A 343 25.52 22.92 7.62
N ALA A 344 25.32 23.76 8.64
CA ALA A 344 26.30 23.99 9.69
C ALA A 344 26.50 22.74 10.57
N ALA A 345 25.41 22.06 10.93
CA ALA A 345 25.45 20.82 11.69
C ALA A 345 26.16 19.72 10.88
N ASP A 346 25.86 19.57 9.60
CA ASP A 346 26.53 18.62 8.70
C ASP A 346 28.04 18.86 8.64
N LYS A 347 28.47 20.13 8.50
CA LYS A 347 29.90 20.50 8.51
C LYS A 347 30.58 20.20 9.84
N ALA A 348 29.85 20.27 10.94
CA ALA A 348 30.35 19.91 12.27
C ALA A 348 30.35 18.39 12.53
N GLY A 349 29.78 17.57 11.64
CA GLY A 349 29.64 16.13 11.84
C GLY A 349 28.41 15.73 12.67
N GLY A 350 27.37 16.56 12.65
CA GLY A 350 26.10 16.35 13.34
C GLY A 350 25.75 17.47 14.32
N LEU A 351 24.45 17.61 14.65
CA LEU A 351 23.94 18.67 15.53
C LEU A 351 24.57 18.63 16.94
N GLU A 352 24.96 17.44 17.41
CA GLU A 352 25.60 17.29 18.73
C GLU A 352 26.99 17.93 18.79
N HIS A 353 27.72 17.96 17.66
CA HIS A 353 29.05 18.55 17.56
C HIS A 353 29.02 20.06 17.28
N LEU A 354 27.86 20.61 16.91
CA LEU A 354 27.68 22.05 16.74
C LEU A 354 27.67 22.74 18.11
N THR A 355 28.53 23.75 18.28
CA THR A 355 28.71 24.45 19.57
C THR A 355 27.53 25.36 19.91
N THR A 356 27.04 26.15 18.95
CA THR A 356 25.86 27.00 19.11
C THR A 356 25.12 27.13 17.78
N LEU A 357 23.80 27.26 17.87
CA LEU A 357 22.96 27.62 16.74
C LEU A 357 22.98 29.14 16.53
N ALA A 358 22.72 29.59 15.30
CA ALA A 358 22.49 31.00 15.03
C ALA A 358 21.17 31.47 15.67
N PRO A 359 21.02 32.76 16.02
CA PRO A 359 19.75 33.28 16.51
C PRO A 359 18.63 33.12 15.48
N LEU A 360 17.40 32.87 15.94
CA LEU A 360 16.21 32.79 15.10
C LEU A 360 16.02 34.07 14.29
N PRO A 361 15.58 33.97 13.02
CA PRO A 361 15.31 35.15 12.21
C PRO A 361 14.08 35.88 12.72
N ASN A 362 13.97 37.17 12.43
CA ASN A 362 12.71 37.88 12.62
C ASN A 362 11.71 37.46 11.52
N SER A 363 10.41 37.43 11.82
CA SER A 363 9.38 37.08 10.83
C SER A 363 9.31 38.08 9.67
N ASN A 364 9.92 39.26 9.83
CA ASN A 364 10.08 40.23 8.76
C ASN A 364 11.26 39.93 7.79
N GLY A 365 12.01 38.84 8.02
CA GLY A 365 13.19 38.45 7.25
C GLY A 365 14.41 39.36 7.44
N GLN A 366 14.37 40.31 8.38
CA GLN A 366 15.45 41.26 8.64
C GLN A 366 15.94 41.16 10.09
N GLY A 367 17.20 40.78 10.25
CA GLY A 367 17.83 40.60 11.56
C GLY A 367 17.29 39.39 12.32
N SER A 368 17.65 39.34 13.60
CA SER A 368 17.35 38.22 14.48
C SER A 368 16.32 38.59 15.54
N LEU A 369 15.56 37.60 16.00
CA LEU A 369 14.61 37.72 17.07
C LEU A 369 15.35 37.92 18.41
N PRO A 370 15.16 39.03 19.16
CA PRO A 370 15.89 39.27 20.40
C PRO A 370 15.23 38.62 21.64
N TYR A 371 14.13 37.90 21.45
CA TYR A 371 13.27 37.42 22.52
C TYR A 371 13.67 36.04 23.03
N SER A 372 13.26 35.71 24.26
CA SER A 372 13.49 34.40 24.87
C SER A 372 12.18 33.63 24.99
N LEU A 373 12.24 32.30 24.96
CA LEU A 373 11.07 31.42 25.10
C LEU A 373 11.32 30.45 26.24
N GLN A 374 10.35 30.36 27.14
CA GLN A 374 10.38 29.46 28.29
C GLN A 374 9.19 28.51 28.25
N LEU A 375 9.42 27.26 28.61
CA LEU A 375 8.41 26.19 28.71
C LEU A 375 8.39 25.56 30.10
N LEU A 376 7.23 25.01 30.44
CA LEU A 376 7.02 24.14 31.59
C LEU A 376 7.05 22.67 31.16
N ALA A 377 7.19 21.79 32.15
CA ALA A 377 7.10 20.35 31.95
C ALA A 377 5.74 19.92 31.38
N SER A 378 4.67 20.58 31.85
CA SER A 378 3.30 20.42 31.34
C SER A 378 3.20 20.75 29.87
N ASP A 379 3.74 21.90 29.43
CA ASP A 379 3.71 22.28 28.01
C ASP A 379 4.44 21.26 27.14
N ALA A 380 5.60 20.76 27.58
CA ALA A 380 6.34 19.75 26.84
C ALA A 380 5.58 18.42 26.75
N GLU A 381 4.83 18.04 27.79
CA GLU A 381 3.95 16.88 27.80
C GLU A 381 2.76 17.03 26.84
N ASP A 382 2.10 18.18 26.85
CA ASP A 382 1.01 18.50 25.93
C ASP A 382 1.51 18.50 24.48
N ILE A 383 2.71 19.04 24.22
CA ILE A 383 3.36 19.00 22.90
C ILE A 383 3.56 17.54 22.47
N ARG A 384 4.12 16.67 23.33
CA ARG A 384 4.32 15.25 23.02
C ARG A 384 3.00 14.56 22.69
N HIS A 385 1.97 14.81 23.50
CA HIS A 385 0.65 14.21 23.32
C HIS A 385 0.03 14.61 21.98
N LEU A 386 -0.04 15.92 21.68
CA LEU A 386 -0.64 16.41 20.43
C LEU A 386 0.19 16.05 19.19
N LEU A 387 1.52 16.03 19.28
CA LEU A 387 2.37 15.55 18.18
C LEU A 387 2.13 14.07 17.89
N GLY A 388 1.97 13.24 18.93
CA GLY A 388 1.64 11.83 18.79
C GLY A 388 0.25 11.60 18.18
N GLN A 389 -0.75 12.40 18.57
CA GLN A 389 -2.07 12.39 17.95
C GLN A 389 -2.01 12.81 16.48
N ARG A 390 -1.36 13.94 16.17
CA ARG A 390 -1.21 14.46 14.82
C ARG A 390 -0.51 13.46 13.88
N PHE A 391 0.53 12.80 14.38
CA PHE A 391 1.24 11.75 13.65
C PHE A 391 0.33 10.56 13.34
N ARG A 392 -0.43 10.08 14.33
CA ARG A 392 -1.38 8.97 14.14
C ARG A 392 -2.45 9.32 13.10
N GLU A 393 -3.05 10.50 13.20
CA GLU A 393 -4.05 10.96 12.22
C GLU A 393 -3.49 11.06 10.81
N GLN A 394 -2.26 11.59 10.65
CA GLN A 394 -1.58 11.66 9.35
C GLN A 394 -1.30 10.26 8.78
N THR A 395 -0.78 9.34 9.60
CA THR A 395 -0.52 7.95 9.18
C THR A 395 -1.82 7.25 8.76
N LEU A 396 -2.90 7.46 9.52
CA LEU A 396 -4.21 6.90 9.20
C LEU A 396 -4.81 7.47 7.91
N SER A 397 -4.70 8.79 7.68
CA SER A 397 -5.21 9.39 6.45
C SER A 397 -4.46 8.87 5.23
N GLN A 398 -3.12 8.80 5.32
CA GLN A 398 -2.29 8.27 4.25
C GLN A 398 -2.57 6.78 3.99
N ALA A 399 -2.74 5.98 5.03
CA ALA A 399 -3.03 4.55 4.88
C ALA A 399 -4.36 4.29 4.14
N ARG A 400 -5.39 5.11 4.40
CA ARG A 400 -6.69 5.00 3.72
C ARG A 400 -6.65 5.33 2.23
N GLU A 401 -5.71 6.17 1.81
CA GLU A 401 -5.55 6.56 0.40
C GLU A 401 -4.74 5.55 -0.42
N ILE A 402 -4.20 4.51 0.22
CA ILE A 402 -3.35 3.52 -0.46
C ILE A 402 -4.23 2.39 -0.98
N PRO A 403 -4.21 2.14 -2.30
CA PRO A 403 -4.84 0.96 -2.86
C PRO A 403 -4.03 -0.28 -2.46
N LEU A 404 -4.62 -1.16 -1.67
CA LEU A 404 -4.04 -2.44 -1.30
C LEU A 404 -4.31 -3.47 -2.42
N PRO A 405 -3.32 -4.30 -2.78
CA PRO A 405 -3.51 -5.30 -3.81
C PRO A 405 -4.55 -6.34 -3.37
N LYS A 406 -5.43 -6.74 -4.29
CA LYS A 406 -6.40 -7.81 -4.06
C LYS A 406 -5.70 -9.12 -3.70
N PHE A 407 -4.60 -9.44 -4.37
CA PHE A 407 -3.83 -10.66 -4.12
C PHE A 407 -2.51 -10.30 -3.44
N GLY A 408 -2.35 -10.68 -2.18
CA GLY A 408 -1.09 -10.55 -1.44
C GLY A 408 -0.09 -11.65 -1.76
N GLN A 409 1.14 -11.48 -1.28
CA GLN A 409 2.30 -12.35 -1.51
C GLN A 409 2.83 -13.00 -0.22
N ALA A 410 2.09 -12.94 0.89
CA ALA A 410 2.53 -13.55 2.13
C ALA A 410 2.47 -15.09 2.08
N GLU A 411 3.17 -15.76 3.00
CA GLU A 411 3.15 -17.22 3.12
C GLU A 411 1.72 -17.77 3.27
N ALA A 412 0.85 -17.07 4.00
CA ALA A 412 -0.54 -17.45 4.19
C ALA A 412 -1.47 -17.12 2.99
N ASP A 413 -0.95 -16.55 1.90
CA ASP A 413 -1.74 -16.12 0.74
C ASP A 413 -1.86 -17.22 -0.31
N VAL A 414 -2.71 -18.20 0.01
CA VAL A 414 -3.05 -19.29 -0.90
C VAL A 414 -4.48 -19.09 -1.42
N TYR A 415 -4.70 -19.26 -2.72
CA TYR A 415 -5.98 -19.05 -3.37
C TYR A 415 -6.50 -20.32 -4.04
N GLN A 416 -7.82 -20.42 -4.17
CA GLN A 416 -8.49 -21.51 -4.87
C GLN A 416 -9.74 -21.00 -5.60
N ILE A 417 -10.00 -21.53 -6.79
CA ILE A 417 -11.20 -21.22 -7.56
C ILE A 417 -12.29 -22.25 -7.23
N VAL A 418 -13.49 -21.74 -6.96
CA VAL A 418 -14.68 -22.56 -6.70
C VAL A 418 -15.76 -22.25 -7.75
N PRO A 419 -15.94 -23.13 -8.75
CA PRO A 419 -17.01 -22.99 -9.74
C PRO A 419 -18.41 -23.19 -9.15
N PHE A 420 -19.41 -22.57 -9.77
CA PHE A 420 -20.83 -22.81 -9.52
C PHE A 420 -21.65 -22.68 -10.81
N VAL A 421 -22.81 -23.32 -10.83
CA VAL A 421 -23.78 -23.22 -11.92
C VAL A 421 -25.17 -22.99 -11.36
N ARG A 422 -25.91 -22.06 -11.96
CA ARG A 422 -27.34 -21.87 -11.73
C ARG A 422 -28.11 -22.52 -12.88
N SER A 423 -29.09 -23.35 -12.54
CA SER A 423 -29.88 -24.07 -13.53
C SER A 423 -31.34 -24.20 -13.12
N LYS A 424 -32.23 -24.40 -14.10
CA LYS A 424 -33.65 -24.65 -13.84
C LYS A 424 -33.89 -26.11 -13.47
N ASN A 425 -34.69 -26.31 -12.42
CA ASN A 425 -35.23 -27.60 -12.00
C ASN A 425 -36.53 -27.95 -12.75
N ASP A 426 -37.16 -29.08 -12.39
CA ASP A 426 -38.42 -29.59 -12.95
C ASP A 426 -39.58 -28.58 -12.94
N ALA A 427 -39.65 -27.75 -11.89
CA ALA A 427 -40.70 -26.75 -11.73
C ALA A 427 -40.36 -25.43 -12.45
N GLY A 428 -39.29 -25.40 -13.26
CA GLY A 428 -38.77 -24.19 -13.90
C GLY A 428 -38.13 -23.21 -12.91
N LYS A 429 -37.93 -23.61 -11.64
CA LYS A 429 -37.33 -22.78 -10.61
C LYS A 429 -35.81 -22.90 -10.66
N GLU A 430 -35.15 -21.78 -10.42
CA GLU A 430 -33.69 -21.71 -10.47
C GLU A 430 -33.07 -22.23 -9.15
N GLN A 431 -32.02 -23.04 -9.28
CA GLN A 431 -31.22 -23.59 -8.20
C GLN A 431 -29.74 -23.37 -8.48
N ILE A 432 -28.94 -23.14 -7.43
CA ILE A 432 -27.49 -23.07 -7.51
C ILE A 432 -26.88 -24.40 -7.11
N GLN A 433 -25.90 -24.84 -7.88
CA GLN A 433 -25.03 -25.96 -7.57
C GLN A 433 -23.58 -25.48 -7.52
N TRP A 434 -22.91 -25.72 -6.39
CA TRP A 434 -21.49 -25.46 -6.22
C TRP A 434 -20.65 -26.69 -6.61
N ALA A 435 -19.41 -26.43 -7.02
CA ALA A 435 -18.41 -27.48 -7.17
C ALA A 435 -18.11 -28.13 -5.82
N ASP A 436 -18.02 -29.47 -5.84
CA ASP A 436 -17.50 -30.24 -4.71
C ASP A 436 -15.96 -30.10 -4.62
N GLU A 437 -15.36 -30.69 -3.60
CA GLU A 437 -13.90 -30.67 -3.41
C GLU A 437 -13.12 -31.22 -4.62
N GLN A 438 -13.73 -32.15 -5.37
CA GLN A 438 -13.16 -32.79 -6.55
C GLN A 438 -13.32 -31.95 -7.83
N CYS A 439 -13.99 -30.80 -7.77
CA CYS A 439 -14.18 -29.89 -8.89
C CYS A 439 -13.74 -28.46 -8.56
N ARG A 440 -13.06 -28.25 -7.43
CA ARG A 440 -12.31 -27.02 -7.17
C ARG A 440 -11.01 -27.02 -7.96
N SER A 441 -10.43 -25.85 -8.24
CA SER A 441 -9.10 -25.81 -8.85
C SER A 441 -8.03 -26.34 -7.89
N LEU A 442 -6.83 -26.59 -8.42
CA LEU A 442 -5.63 -26.64 -7.59
C LEU A 442 -5.48 -25.34 -6.76
N GLN A 443 -4.81 -25.45 -5.62
CA GLN A 443 -4.43 -24.29 -4.83
C GLN A 443 -3.24 -23.60 -5.48
N PHE A 444 -3.27 -22.27 -5.54
CA PHE A 444 -2.24 -21.47 -6.20
C PHE A 444 -1.92 -20.19 -5.45
N ARG A 445 -0.78 -19.58 -5.80
CA ARG A 445 -0.38 -18.24 -5.37
C ARG A 445 -0.43 -17.28 -6.55
N VAL A 446 -0.32 -15.98 -6.30
CA VAL A 446 -0.35 -14.96 -7.35
C VAL A 446 0.94 -14.15 -7.32
N ALA A 447 1.59 -14.04 -8.48
CA ALA A 447 2.85 -13.32 -8.63
C ALA A 447 2.69 -11.81 -8.32
N ALA A 448 3.75 -11.20 -7.78
CA ALA A 448 3.82 -9.75 -7.67
C ALA A 448 3.99 -9.10 -9.06
N PRO A 449 3.58 -7.83 -9.26
CA PRO A 449 3.80 -7.12 -10.52
C PRO A 449 5.25 -7.11 -11.03
N PHE A 450 6.23 -7.02 -10.12
CA PHE A 450 7.67 -7.00 -10.43
C PHE A 450 8.40 -8.29 -10.01
N ASP A 451 7.68 -9.40 -9.92
CA ASP A 451 8.28 -10.70 -9.65
C ASP A 451 9.30 -11.05 -10.74
N PRO A 452 10.58 -11.30 -10.41
CA PRO A 452 11.64 -11.54 -11.38
C PRO A 452 11.46 -12.84 -12.16
N GLU A 453 10.90 -13.88 -11.53
CA GLU A 453 10.63 -15.19 -12.15
C GLU A 453 9.36 -15.15 -13.02
N ALA A 454 8.47 -14.19 -12.76
CA ALA A 454 7.27 -13.95 -13.56
C ALA A 454 7.48 -12.96 -14.72
N SER A 455 8.40 -12.01 -14.56
CA SER A 455 8.61 -10.90 -15.47
C SER A 455 9.15 -11.36 -16.82
N ARG A 456 8.51 -10.91 -17.90
CA ARG A 456 8.97 -11.14 -19.27
C ARG A 456 9.49 -9.85 -19.90
N PRO A 457 10.53 -9.92 -20.75
CA PRO A 457 10.98 -8.76 -21.52
C PRO A 457 9.80 -8.15 -22.28
N SER A 458 9.46 -6.91 -21.96
CA SER A 458 8.40 -6.17 -22.64
C SER A 458 8.99 -4.92 -23.28
N LEU A 459 8.62 -4.68 -24.53
CA LEU A 459 8.95 -3.44 -25.20
C LEU A 459 8.01 -2.36 -24.67
N ILE A 460 8.53 -1.49 -23.80
CA ILE A 460 7.82 -0.31 -23.31
C ILE A 460 8.20 0.85 -24.23
N PRO A 461 7.28 1.36 -25.08
CA PRO A 461 7.58 2.53 -25.89
C PRO A 461 7.80 3.74 -24.97
N MET A 462 8.93 4.41 -25.11
CA MET A 462 9.24 5.59 -24.32
C MET A 462 8.25 6.73 -24.65
N PRO A 463 7.59 7.34 -23.65
CA PRO A 463 6.68 8.45 -23.90
C PRO A 463 7.43 9.67 -24.41
N SER A 464 6.75 10.48 -25.24
CA SER A 464 7.32 11.74 -25.70
C SER A 464 7.42 12.77 -24.56
N LEU A 465 8.26 13.80 -24.70
CA LEU A 465 8.34 14.91 -23.73
C LEU A 465 6.99 15.62 -23.51
N ARG A 466 6.11 15.62 -24.52
CA ARG A 466 4.77 16.20 -24.42
C ARG A 466 3.85 15.33 -23.57
N ASP A 467 3.94 14.00 -23.72
CA ASP A 467 3.20 13.04 -22.91
C ASP A 467 3.67 13.04 -21.46
N LEU A 468 4.98 13.18 -21.25
CA LEU A 468 5.56 13.31 -19.93
C LEU A 468 5.02 14.56 -19.22
N LYS A 469 5.07 15.73 -19.89
CA LYS A 469 4.53 17.00 -19.35
C LYS A 469 3.04 16.92 -19.01
N ARG A 470 2.25 16.14 -19.76
CA ARG A 470 0.83 15.90 -19.51
C ARG A 470 0.60 14.89 -18.36
N GLY A 471 1.46 13.89 -18.22
CA GLY A 471 1.40 12.86 -17.18
C GLY A 471 1.85 13.31 -15.78
N LEU A 472 2.61 14.41 -15.69
CA LEU A 472 3.12 15.00 -14.43
C LEU A 472 2.04 15.26 -13.36
N ALA A 473 0.77 15.40 -13.74
CA ALA A 473 -0.33 15.67 -12.82
C ALA A 473 -0.89 14.42 -12.11
N LYS A 474 -0.43 13.21 -12.44
CA LYS A 474 -0.97 11.94 -11.91
C LYS A 474 0.18 11.07 -11.39
N GLY A 475 0.63 11.32 -10.16
CA GLY A 475 1.69 10.55 -9.50
C GLY A 475 1.30 9.10 -9.19
N ALA A 476 2.28 8.25 -8.90
CA ALA A 476 2.07 6.86 -8.45
C ALA A 476 2.81 6.63 -7.13
N SER A 477 2.21 5.85 -6.23
CA SER A 477 2.77 5.49 -4.92
C SER A 477 3.27 4.05 -4.94
N ILE A 478 4.44 3.80 -4.33
CA ILE A 478 5.07 2.48 -4.24
C ILE A 478 5.08 2.06 -2.78
N LEU A 479 4.54 0.88 -2.48
CA LEU A 479 4.67 0.25 -1.17
C LEU A 479 6.06 -0.41 -1.10
N THR A 480 6.89 -0.01 -0.14
CA THR A 480 8.26 -0.54 -0.01
C THR A 480 8.32 -1.55 1.13
N PRO A 481 8.73 -2.81 0.86
CA PRO A 481 9.00 -3.80 1.90
C PRO A 481 10.03 -3.30 2.93
N GLY A 482 9.91 -3.74 4.18
CA GLY A 482 10.73 -3.23 5.29
C GLY A 482 12.24 -3.42 5.08
N ASP A 483 12.66 -4.55 4.53
CA ASP A 483 14.06 -4.85 4.20
C ASP A 483 14.65 -3.92 3.14
N THR A 484 13.85 -3.60 2.11
CA THR A 484 14.21 -2.67 1.06
C THR A 484 14.34 -1.25 1.61
N PHE A 485 13.47 -0.88 2.56
CA PHE A 485 13.54 0.42 3.22
C PHE A 485 14.71 0.54 4.19
N ASP A 486 15.00 -0.49 4.98
CA ASP A 486 16.16 -0.53 5.88
C ASP A 486 17.47 -0.36 5.09
N LEU A 487 17.55 -0.98 3.90
CA LEU A 487 18.66 -0.78 2.98
C LEU A 487 18.72 0.67 2.47
N ILE A 488 17.60 1.26 2.08
CA ILE A 488 17.53 2.67 1.63
C ILE A 488 17.99 3.63 2.75
N ASN A 489 17.58 3.39 4.00
CA ASN A 489 18.00 4.20 5.15
C ASN A 489 19.47 3.99 5.53
N GLY A 490 20.00 2.78 5.41
CA GLY A 490 21.42 2.48 5.64
C GLY A 490 22.34 3.19 4.64
N LEU A 491 21.84 3.47 3.45
CA LEU A 491 22.52 4.25 2.42
C LEU A 491 22.42 5.75 2.72
N ASN A 492 23.22 6.24 3.67
CA ASN A 492 23.42 7.66 3.88
C ASN A 492 23.94 8.31 2.57
N LEU A 493 23.08 9.08 1.89
CA LEU A 493 23.22 9.65 0.53
C LEU A 493 24.47 10.52 0.25
N LYS A 494 25.44 10.61 1.17
CA LYS A 494 26.71 11.32 0.98
C LYS A 494 27.97 10.43 1.06
N LYS A 495 27.87 9.15 1.44
CA LYS A 495 28.98 8.19 1.36
C LYS A 495 28.55 7.05 0.44
N GLY A 496 29.18 6.96 -0.73
CA GLY A 496 28.97 5.86 -1.66
C GLY A 496 29.11 4.50 -0.96
N ALA A 497 28.38 3.50 -1.47
CA ALA A 497 28.28 2.18 -0.89
C ALA A 497 29.65 1.60 -0.50
N SER A 498 29.89 1.45 0.80
CA SER A 498 30.97 0.61 1.35
C SER A 498 30.39 -0.75 1.75
N GLU A 499 31.16 -1.83 1.63
CA GLU A 499 30.75 -3.22 1.91
C GLU A 499 30.27 -3.48 3.36
N ASP A 500 30.45 -2.53 4.29
CA ASP A 500 30.12 -2.70 5.72
C ASP A 500 28.66 -2.35 6.12
N VAL A 501 27.74 -2.05 5.21
CA VAL A 501 26.33 -1.73 5.58
C VAL A 501 25.44 -2.97 5.75
N VAL A 502 25.99 -4.18 5.59
CA VAL A 502 25.26 -5.44 5.81
C VAL A 502 25.57 -5.97 7.21
N GLY A 503 24.92 -5.43 8.24
CA GLY A 503 25.13 -5.92 9.61
C GLY A 503 24.20 -5.37 10.69
N GLU A 504 23.31 -6.25 11.16
CA GLU A 504 22.68 -6.31 12.50
C GLU A 504 22.04 -5.03 13.10
N GLY A 505 20.93 -4.60 12.51
CA GLY A 505 19.90 -3.81 13.20
C GLY A 505 18.66 -4.67 13.53
N PRO A 506 17.87 -4.35 14.58
CA PRO A 506 16.66 -5.09 14.89
C PRO A 506 15.69 -4.99 13.71
N LYS A 507 15.41 -6.15 13.09
CA LYS A 507 14.46 -6.29 11.97
C LYS A 507 13.04 -6.06 12.47
N LEU A 508 12.66 -4.80 12.64
CA LEU A 508 11.28 -4.42 12.90
C LEU A 508 10.53 -4.60 11.57
N GLY A 509 9.56 -5.50 11.54
CA GLY A 509 8.71 -5.79 10.38
C GLY A 509 7.73 -4.66 10.02
N ILE A 510 8.19 -3.40 10.09
CA ILE A 510 7.44 -2.22 9.74
C ILE A 510 7.57 -2.03 8.22
N GLN A 511 6.46 -2.12 7.50
CA GLN A 511 6.41 -1.72 6.09
C GLN A 511 6.34 -0.19 6.03
N TRP A 512 7.15 0.40 5.15
CA TRP A 512 7.28 1.85 5.05
C TRP A 512 6.60 2.37 3.80
N ILE A 513 5.86 3.46 4.00
CA ILE A 513 5.18 4.19 2.93
C ILE A 513 6.08 5.35 2.53
N CYS A 514 6.67 5.24 1.35
CA CYS A 514 7.49 6.28 0.75
C CYS A 514 6.73 6.94 -0.40
N SER A 515 5.97 8.00 -0.11
CA SER A 515 5.34 8.81 -1.16
C SER A 515 6.35 9.81 -1.73
N PHE A 516 7.20 9.36 -2.64
CA PHE A 516 8.03 10.28 -3.41
C PHE A 516 7.35 10.63 -4.72
N SER A 517 7.43 11.89 -5.13
CA SER A 517 7.07 12.27 -6.49
C SER A 517 8.02 11.58 -7.46
N LEU A 518 7.56 10.49 -8.09
CA LEU A 518 8.27 9.76 -9.15
C LEU A 518 8.91 10.72 -10.18
N PRO A 519 8.24 11.82 -10.60
CA PRO A 519 8.86 12.86 -11.43
C PRO A 519 10.10 13.54 -10.82
N VAL A 520 10.08 13.87 -9.53
CA VAL A 520 11.22 14.49 -8.84
C VAL A 520 12.38 13.51 -8.72
N ILE A 521 12.11 12.26 -8.34
CA ILE A 521 13.14 11.21 -8.28
C ILE A 521 13.74 10.97 -9.67
N THR A 522 12.91 10.80 -10.71
CA THR A 522 13.40 10.56 -12.07
C THR A 522 14.19 11.75 -12.62
N LEU A 523 13.81 12.98 -12.30
CA LEU A 523 14.57 14.18 -12.66
C LEU A 523 15.92 14.22 -11.95
N VAL A 524 15.94 14.00 -10.63
CA VAL A 524 17.18 13.94 -9.84
C VAL A 524 18.08 12.80 -10.31
N ALA A 525 17.52 11.62 -10.54
CA ALA A 525 18.25 10.44 -11.02
C ALA A 525 18.80 10.66 -12.44
N MET A 526 18.04 11.28 -13.35
CA MET A 526 18.50 11.61 -14.70
C MET A 526 19.63 12.66 -14.67
N ILE A 527 19.53 13.66 -13.81
CA ILE A 527 20.57 14.68 -13.61
C ILE A 527 21.83 14.04 -13.02
N LEU A 528 21.70 13.23 -11.97
CA LEU A 528 22.82 12.51 -11.35
C LEU A 528 23.46 11.52 -12.32
N LEU A 529 22.67 10.77 -13.10
CA LEU A 529 23.16 9.85 -14.12
C LEU A 529 23.94 10.60 -15.21
N MET A 530 23.44 11.74 -15.69
CA MET A 530 24.14 12.58 -16.66
C MET A 530 25.44 13.16 -16.11
N ILE A 531 25.44 13.59 -14.84
CA ILE A 531 26.65 14.06 -14.15
C ILE A 531 27.66 12.92 -14.00
N MET A 532 27.21 11.74 -13.57
CA MET A 532 28.04 10.55 -13.37
C MET A 532 28.67 10.08 -14.69
N ILE A 533 27.88 9.99 -15.77
CA ILE A 533 28.37 9.64 -17.12
C ILE A 533 29.37 10.67 -17.60
N SER A 534 29.12 11.97 -17.37
CA SER A 534 30.06 13.03 -17.76
C SER A 534 31.37 12.97 -16.97
N LEU A 535 31.32 12.68 -15.67
CA LEU A 535 32.51 12.56 -14.80
C LEU A 535 33.31 11.31 -15.11
N LEU A 536 32.67 10.15 -15.31
CA LEU A 536 33.35 8.93 -15.74
C LEU A 536 33.90 9.07 -17.16
N ASN A 537 33.25 9.76 -18.08
CA ASN A 537 33.80 9.94 -19.43
C ASN A 537 35.15 10.70 -19.45
N ILE A 538 35.43 11.56 -18.46
CA ILE A 538 36.71 12.29 -18.32
C ILE A 538 37.88 11.35 -17.99
N VAL A 539 37.65 10.33 -17.17
CA VAL A 539 38.72 9.42 -16.67
C VAL A 539 38.95 8.24 -17.61
N PHE A 540 37.92 7.88 -18.37
CA PHE A 540 37.74 6.50 -18.76
C PHE A 540 37.36 6.35 -20.25
N PHE A 541 36.78 7.38 -20.92
CA PHE A 541 36.45 7.38 -22.36
C PHE A 541 35.53 6.23 -22.83
N TRP A 542 34.54 5.83 -22.02
CA TRP A 542 33.68 4.65 -22.27
C TRP A 542 32.46 4.90 -23.17
N LEU A 543 32.28 6.11 -23.69
CA LEU A 543 31.16 6.50 -24.55
C LEU A 543 30.81 5.52 -25.70
N PRO A 544 31.77 4.83 -26.34
CA PRO A 544 31.44 3.86 -27.39
C PRO A 544 30.71 2.60 -26.89
N TRP A 545 30.82 2.24 -25.61
CA TRP A 545 30.24 1.01 -25.05
C TRP A 545 28.84 1.20 -24.43
N VAL A 546 28.51 2.42 -23.98
CA VAL A 546 27.16 2.77 -23.48
C VAL A 546 26.19 3.08 -24.64
N ARG A 547 26.72 3.51 -25.79
CA ARG A 547 25.95 3.99 -26.93
C ARG A 547 26.00 3.01 -28.11
N ILE A 548 25.65 1.74 -27.88
CA ILE A 548 25.36 0.80 -28.97
C ILE A 548 23.92 1.08 -29.44
N CYS A 549 23.75 2.18 -30.18
CA CYS A 549 22.54 2.41 -30.97
C CYS A 549 22.68 1.65 -32.28
N LEU A 550 22.22 0.40 -32.32
CA LEU A 550 22.05 -0.31 -33.60
C LEU A 550 20.89 0.38 -34.36
N PRO A 551 21.12 0.92 -35.57
CA PRO A 551 20.04 1.51 -36.36
C PRO A 551 19.08 0.40 -36.78
N PHE A 552 17.92 0.34 -36.15
CA PHE A 552 16.83 -0.55 -36.54
C PHE A 552 15.94 0.18 -37.56
N PRO A 553 15.66 -0.40 -38.73
CA PRO A 553 14.75 0.20 -39.69
C PRO A 553 13.33 0.32 -39.10
N LYS A 554 12.66 1.42 -39.44
CA LYS A 554 11.30 1.71 -39.01
C LYS A 554 10.39 0.59 -39.50
N ILE A 555 9.77 -0.16 -38.58
CA ILE A 555 8.76 -1.15 -38.93
C ILE A 555 7.51 -0.37 -39.30
N GLU A 556 7.18 -0.32 -40.60
CA GLU A 556 5.87 0.12 -41.07
C GLU A 556 4.86 -0.98 -40.75
N LYS A 557 4.16 -0.85 -39.63
CA LYS A 557 2.86 -1.48 -39.37
C LYS A 557 1.97 -0.51 -38.62
#